data_AF-A0A2T2U3S1-F1
#
_entry.id   AF-A0A2T2U3S1-F1
#
_cell.length_a   1.000
_cell.length_b   1.000
_cell.length_c   1.000
_cell.angle_alpha   90.00
_cell.angle_beta   90.00
_cell.angle_gamma   90.00
#
_symmetry.space_group_name_H-M   'P 1'
#
loop_
_entity.id
_entity.type
_entity.pdbx_description
1 polymer ?
#
loop_
_entity_poly.entity_id
_entity_poly.type
_entity_poly.pdbx_seq_one_letter_code
_entity_poly.pdbx_strand_id
1 'polypeptide(L)' 'MFAALGGSMAAWGLDKWIRYPEARASQFGFEAPLWPAFVVFVVVATTAIVMLLWTAAGRTETEDDPN' A
#
# COMPACT_ATOMS: atom_id res chain seq x y z
N MET A 1 12.90 -1.77 -2.99
CA MET A 1 12.59 -2.34 -1.67
C MET A 1 11.15 -2.07 -1.24
N PHE A 2 10.73 -0.81 -1.05
CA PHE A 2 9.37 -0.47 -0.56
C PHE A 2 8.24 -1.02 -1.44
N ALA A 3 8.37 -0.97 -2.77
CA ALA A 3 7.42 -1.57 -3.70
C ALA A 3 7.27 -3.09 -3.51
N ALA A 4 8.38 -3.80 -3.28
CA ALA A 4 8.37 -5.25 -3.05
C ALA A 4 7.74 -5.61 -1.70
N LEU A 5 8.04 -4.84 -0.65
CA LEU A 5 7.44 -5.02 0.67
C LEU A 5 5.92 -4.79 0.62
N GLY A 6 5.49 -3.65 0.08
CA GLY A 6 4.07 -3.34 -0.06
C GLY A 6 3.32 -4.32 -0.96
N GLY A 7 3.93 -4.72 -2.08
CA GLY A 7 3.38 -5.74 -2.97
C GLY A 7 3.23 -7.10 -2.30
N SER A 8 4.22 -7.54 -1.52
CA SER A 8 4.14 -8.79 -0.77
C SER A 8 3.05 -8.78 0.30
N MET A 9 2.85 -7.64 0.98
CA MET A 9 1.79 -7.47 1.97
C MET A 9 0.39 -7.43 1.31
N ALA A 10 0.26 -6.78 0.16
CA ALA A 10 -0.99 -6.77 -0.62
C ALA A 10 -1.34 -8.18 -1.13
N ALA A 11 -0.37 -8.92 -1.66
CA ALA A 11 -0.55 -10.29 -2.10
C ALA A 11 -0.96 -11.22 -0.94
N TRP A 12 -0.34 -11.07 0.23
CA TRP A 12 -0.73 -11.79 1.44
C TRP A 12 -2.15 -11.42 1.89
N GLY A 13 -2.52 -10.13 1.86
CA GLY A 13 -3.88 -9.69 2.19
C GLY A 13 -4.93 -10.24 1.22
N LEU A 14 -4.60 -10.36 -0.07
CA LEU A 14 -5.48 -10.98 -1.07
C LEU A 14 -5.63 -12.50 -0.85
N ASP A 15 -4.55 -13.20 -0.53
CA ASP A 15 -4.60 -14.62 -0.14
C ASP A 15 -5.52 -14.81 1.08
N LYS A 16 -5.42 -13.92 2.08
CA LYS A 16 -6.28 -13.95 3.25
C LYS A 16 -7.73 -13.62 2.95
N TRP A 17 -7.99 -12.70 2.04
CA TRP A 17 -9.35 -12.43 1.57
C TRP A 17 -10.00 -13.69 0.99
N ILE A 18 -9.26 -14.45 0.17
CA ILE A 18 -9.77 -15.69 -0.44
C ILE A 18 -9.97 -16.79 0.61
N ARG A 19 -9.03 -16.95 1.54
CA ARG A 19 -9.04 -18.06 2.51
C ARG A 19 -9.91 -17.82 3.75
N TYR A 20 -10.10 -16.56 4.14
CA TYR A 20 -10.82 -16.17 5.37
C TYR A 20 -11.76 -14.98 5.12
N PRO A 21 -12.69 -15.06 4.15
CA PRO A 21 -13.59 -13.95 3.82
C PRO A 21 -14.52 -13.56 4.97
N GLU A 22 -14.75 -14.47 5.93
CA GLU A 22 -15.57 -14.25 7.12
C GLU A 22 -14.95 -13.29 8.15
N ALA A 23 -13.67 -12.94 8.03
CA ALA A 23 -13.05 -11.98 8.93
C ALA A 23 -13.67 -10.58 8.73
N ARG A 24 -14.28 -10.05 9.80
CA ARG A 24 -14.92 -8.73 9.79
C ARG A 24 -14.18 -7.77 10.69
N ALA A 25 -14.10 -6.52 10.25
CA ALA A 25 -13.76 -5.40 11.11
C ALA A 25 -15.08 -4.84 11.68
N SER A 26 -15.16 -4.72 13.01
CA SER A 26 -16.24 -4.01 13.68
C SER A 26 -15.70 -2.70 14.23
N GLN A 27 -16.14 -1.58 13.66
CA GLN A 27 -15.83 -0.24 14.16
C GLN A 27 -17.10 0.62 14.11
N PHE A 28 -17.40 1.31 15.22
CA PHE A 28 -18.57 2.19 15.35
C PHE A 28 -19.92 1.51 15.05
N GLY A 29 -20.05 0.21 15.36
CA GLY A 29 -21.27 -0.55 15.10
C GLY A 29 -21.47 -0.96 13.64
N PHE A 30 -20.55 -0.59 12.74
CA PHE A 30 -20.53 -1.08 11.36
C PHE A 30 -19.61 -2.30 11.25
N GLU A 31 -20.16 -3.40 10.73
CA GLU A 31 -19.40 -4.57 10.32
C GLU A 31 -19.09 -4.47 8.82
N ALA A 32 -17.82 -4.36 8.49
CA ALA A 32 -17.35 -4.39 7.10
C ALA A 32 -16.38 -5.55 6.90
N PRO A 33 -16.29 -6.10 5.67
CA PRO A 33 -15.24 -7.05 5.32
C PRO A 33 -13.86 -6.43 5.62
N LEU A 34 -13.04 -7.11 6.43
CA LEU A 34 -11.73 -6.62 6.86
C LEU A 34 -10.75 -6.51 5.69
N TRP A 35 -10.64 -7.60 4.93
CA TRP A 35 -9.59 -7.78 3.94
C TRP A 35 -9.63 -6.80 2.76
N PRO A 36 -10.79 -6.45 2.18
CA PRO A 36 -10.84 -5.48 1.08
C PRO A 36 -10.29 -4.12 1.50
N ALA A 37 -10.71 -3.60 2.65
CA ALA A 37 -10.25 -2.31 3.15
C ALA A 37 -8.75 -2.33 3.46
N PHE A 38 -8.26 -3.42 4.07
CA PHE A 38 -6.85 -3.63 4.35
C PHE A 38 -6.00 -3.66 3.08
N VAL A 39 -6.38 -4.46 2.07
CA VAL A 39 -5.62 -4.59 0.81
C VAL A 39 -5.58 -3.25 0.08
N VAL A 40 -6.71 -2.55 -0.02
CA VAL A 40 -6.78 -1.22 -0.65
C VAL A 40 -5.85 -0.24 0.07
N PHE A 41 -5.91 -0.20 1.41
CA PHE A 41 -5.04 0.66 2.20
C PHE A 41 -3.55 0.40 1.92
N VAL A 42 -3.13 -0.88 1.94
CA VAL A 42 -1.74 -1.26 1.67
C VAL A 42 -1.29 -0.83 0.27
N VAL A 43 -2.13 -1.03 -0.75
CA VAL A 43 -1.82 -0.62 -2.13
C VAL A 43 -1.67 0.89 -2.25
N VAL A 44 -2.61 1.65 -1.68
CA VAL A 44 -2.59 3.12 -1.72
C VAL A 44 -1.36 3.66 -0.99
N ALA A 45 -1.10 3.20 0.23
CA ALA A 45 0.05 3.64 1.03
C ALA A 45 1.38 3.32 0.34
N THR A 46 1.51 2.10 -0.20
CA THR A 46 2.71 1.69 -0.94
C THR A 46 2.94 2.58 -2.15
N THR A 47 1.89 2.83 -2.92
CA THR A 47 1.95 3.70 -4.12
C THR A 47 2.38 5.11 -3.74
N ALA A 48 1.78 5.69 -2.69
CA ALA A 48 2.14 7.02 -2.21
C ALA A 48 3.61 7.10 -1.77
N ILE A 49 4.10 6.11 -1.01
CA ILE A 49 5.51 6.05 -0.57
C ILE A 49 6.45 5.95 -1.77
N VAL A 50 6.16 5.06 -2.72
CA VAL A 50 7.00 4.87 -3.91
C VAL A 50 7.04 6.15 -4.75
N MET A 51 5.89 6.81 -4.96
CA MET A 51 5.83 8.08 -5.69
C MET A 51 6.60 9.20 -4.97
N LEU A 52 6.47 9.31 -3.65
CA LEU A 52 7.20 10.29 -2.86
C LEU A 52 8.72 10.10 -3.00
N LEU A 53 9.19 8.86 -2.87
CA LEU A 53 10.60 8.52 -3.02
C LEU A 53 11.11 8.76 -4.44
N TRP A 54 10.32 8.40 -5.45
CA TRP A 54 10.65 8.65 -6.85
C TRP A 54 10.77 10.14 -7.14
N THR A 55 9.82 10.94 -6.65
CA THR A 55 9.83 12.40 -6.82
C THR A 55 11.01 13.03 -6.08
N ALA A 56 11.36 12.52 -4.90
CA ALA A 56 12.52 13.00 -4.15
C ALA A 56 13.84 12.67 -4.87
N ALA A 57 13.99 11.45 -5.39
CA ALA A 57 15.17 11.05 -6.17
C ALA A 57 15.31 11.85 -7.48
N GLY A 58 14.20 12.15 -8.16
CA GLY A 58 14.23 12.99 -9.37
C GLY A 58 14.62 14.45 -9.09
N ARG A 59 14.29 14.97 -7.90
CA ARG A 59 14.72 16.32 -7.48
C ARG A 59 16.24 16.39 -7.26
N THR A 60 16.85 15.36 -6.70
CA THR A 60 18.31 15.34 -6.52
C THR A 60 19.07 15.29 -7.84
N GLU A 61 18.52 14.64 -8.87
CA GLU A 61 19.15 14.62 -10.21
C GLU A 61 19.00 15.94 -10.97
N THR A 62 17.96 16.73 -10.64
CA THR A 62 17.71 18.05 -11.28
C THR A 62 18.58 19.17 -10.68
N GLU A 63 19.17 18.98 -9.49
CA GLU A 63 20.04 19.97 -8.83
C GLU A 63 21.52 19.86 -9.24
N ASP A 64 21.92 18.79 -9.95
CA ASP A 64 23.31 18.51 -10.36
C ASP A 64 23.65 18.97 -11.80
N ASP A 65 22.79 19.77 -12.46
CA ASP A 65 23.08 20.39 -13.77
C ASP A 65 23.39 21.90 -13.63
N PRO A 66 24.66 22.30 -13.43
CA PRO A 66 25.08 23.67 -13.55
C PRO A 66 25.29 24.06 -15.02
N ASN A 67 24.23 24.47 -15.72
CA ASN A 67 24.31 25.32 -16.92
C ASN A 67 23.05 26.15 -17.17
#